data_AF-X6FMQ1-F1
#
_entry.id   AF-X6FMQ1-F1
#
_cell.length_a   1.000
_cell.length_b   1.000
_cell.length_c   1.000
_cell.angle_alpha   90.00
_cell.angle_beta   90.00
_cell.angle_gamma   90.00
#
_symmetry.space_group_name_H-M   'P 1'
#
loop_
_entity.id
_entity.type
_entity.pdbx_description
1 polymer ?
#
loop_
_entity_poly.entity_id
_entity_poly.type
_entity_poly.pdbx_seq_one_letter_code
_entity_poly.pdbx_strand_id
1 'polypeptide(L)'
;MPSLTRGLGLSAEKVEERNDARSGSRDPATGTAAGPLASHMVTNGLAQPGKIRIEQGTAMGRTSVIQVHGNSVKVHGRGVVVASGKLTL
;
A
#
# COMPACT_ATOMS: atom_id res chain seq x y z
N MET A 1 -32.17 -16.83 -10.17
CA MET A 1 -30.76 -16.45 -10.39
C MET A 1 -30.38 -15.38 -9.38
N PRO A 2 -29.78 -15.72 -8.23
CA PRO A 2 -29.47 -14.75 -7.19
C PRO A 2 -28.14 -14.04 -7.50
N SER A 3 -28.15 -12.72 -7.39
CA SER A 3 -27.03 -11.80 -7.58
C SER A 3 -25.96 -11.98 -6.49
N LEU A 4 -24.74 -12.23 -6.93
CA LEU A 4 -23.53 -12.19 -6.11
C LEU A 4 -23.14 -10.73 -5.89
N THR A 5 -23.64 -10.13 -4.81
CA THR A 5 -23.11 -8.87 -4.28
C THR A 5 -23.07 -8.93 -2.76
N ARG A 6 -22.41 -9.99 -2.23
CA ARG A 6 -22.08 -10.08 -0.80
C ARG A 6 -20.61 -9.72 -0.59
N GLY A 7 -20.41 -8.60 0.10
CA GLY A 7 -19.46 -8.55 1.21
C GLY A 7 -18.00 -8.25 0.88
N LEU A 8 -17.72 -7.03 0.44
CA LEU A 8 -16.46 -6.36 0.81
C LEU A 8 -16.79 -4.92 1.19
N GLY A 9 -17.22 -4.74 2.44
CA GLY A 9 -17.23 -3.44 3.09
C GLY A 9 -15.79 -2.96 3.30
N LEU A 10 -15.14 -2.51 2.22
CA LEU A 10 -13.94 -1.71 2.31
C LEU A 10 -14.39 -0.26 2.47
N SER A 11 -14.73 0.11 3.72
CA SER A 11 -14.59 1.51 4.11
C SER A 11 -13.16 1.90 3.75
N ALA A 12 -12.96 2.96 2.96
CA ALA A 12 -11.69 3.36 2.34
C ALA A 12 -10.52 3.69 3.31
N GLU A 13 -10.59 3.22 4.56
CA GLU A 13 -9.61 3.47 5.61
C GLU A 13 -8.41 2.51 5.59
N LYS A 14 -8.50 1.34 4.94
CA LYS A 14 -7.43 0.34 4.98
C LYS A 14 -7.45 -0.62 3.78
N VAL A 15 -6.34 -0.67 3.06
CA VAL A 15 -6.09 -1.56 1.92
C VAL A 15 -4.82 -2.37 2.21
N GLU A 16 -4.84 -3.69 2.03
CA GLU A 16 -3.64 -4.51 2.18
C GLU A 16 -3.11 -4.94 0.80
N GLU A 17 -1.86 -4.60 0.48
CA GLU A 17 -1.22 -4.92 -0.80
C GLU A 17 -0.14 -6.00 -0.58
N ARG A 18 -0.14 -7.01 -1.45
CA ARG A 18 0.92 -8.04 -1.49
C ARG A 18 1.80 -7.81 -2.72
N ASN A 19 3.08 -7.53 -2.51
CA ASN A 19 4.03 -7.27 -3.58
C ASN A 19 5.16 -8.31 -3.56
N ASP A 20 5.09 -9.28 -4.49
CA ASP A 20 6.14 -10.28 -4.71
C ASP A 20 7.20 -9.68 -5.64
N ALA A 21 8.38 -9.31 -5.12
CA ALA A 21 9.41 -8.69 -5.95
C ALA A 21 10.07 -9.71 -6.89
N ARG A 22 10.59 -9.21 -8.01
CA ARG A 22 11.23 -10.01 -9.08
C ARG A 22 12.40 -10.90 -8.61
N SER A 23 12.99 -10.61 -7.45
CA SER A 23 14.06 -11.41 -6.83
C SER A 23 13.56 -12.56 -5.92
N GLY A 24 12.24 -12.78 -5.80
CA GLY A 24 11.67 -13.79 -4.89
C GLY A 24 11.55 -13.34 -3.43
N SER A 25 12.12 -12.19 -3.06
CA SER A 25 11.90 -11.56 -1.76
C SER A 25 10.71 -10.61 -1.81
N ARG A 26 9.79 -10.68 -0.85
CA ARG A 26 8.74 -9.67 -0.70
C ARG A 26 9.32 -8.37 -0.14
N ASP A 27 8.83 -7.25 -0.67
CA ASP A 27 9.18 -5.93 -0.15
C ASP A 27 8.25 -5.57 1.02
N PRO A 28 8.79 -5.18 2.19
CA PRO A 28 7.98 -4.72 3.30
C PRO A 28 7.25 -3.40 3.03
N ALA A 29 7.71 -2.53 2.12
CA ALA A 29 7.07 -1.27 1.77
C ALA A 29 7.41 -0.78 0.35
N THR A 30 6.49 -0.94 -0.60
CA THR A 30 6.69 -0.52 -2.00
C THR A 30 5.96 0.77 -2.30
N GLY A 31 6.58 1.91 -1.94
CA GLY A 31 6.01 3.25 -2.17
C GLY A 31 5.71 3.58 -3.64
N THR A 32 6.44 2.98 -4.58
CA THR A 32 6.21 3.16 -6.02
C THR A 32 4.95 2.46 -6.53
N ALA A 33 4.49 1.40 -5.86
CA ALA A 33 3.26 0.67 -6.19
C ALA A 33 2.01 1.29 -5.55
N ALA A 34 2.18 1.92 -4.37
CA ALA A 34 1.09 2.55 -3.63
C ALA A 34 0.33 3.62 -4.43
N GLY A 35 1.03 4.41 -5.23
CA GLY A 35 0.44 5.45 -6.08
C GLY A 35 -0.47 4.90 -7.18
N PRO A 36 0.05 4.02 -8.07
CA PRO A 36 -0.76 3.31 -9.06
C PRO A 36 -1.93 2.53 -8.46
N LEU A 37 -1.74 1.87 -7.31
CA LEU A 37 -2.82 1.14 -6.63
C LEU A 37 -3.95 2.08 -6.18
N ALA A 38 -3.60 3.20 -5.55
CA ALA A 38 -4.59 4.20 -5.13
C ALA A 38 -5.37 4.77 -6.34
N SER A 39 -4.68 5.06 -7.44
CA SER A 39 -5.30 5.50 -8.69
C SER A 39 -6.29 4.45 -9.22
N HIS A 40 -5.86 3.19 -9.31
CA HIS A 40 -6.70 2.09 -9.77
C HIS A 40 -7.96 1.92 -8.90
N MET A 41 -7.84 2.02 -7.58
CA MET A 41 -8.98 1.90 -6.66
C MET A 41 -9.99 3.03 -6.84
N VAL A 42 -9.53 4.28 -7.03
CA VAL A 42 -10.43 5.41 -7.28
C VAL A 42 -11.11 5.28 -8.64
N THR A 43 -10.36 4.95 -9.70
CA THR A 43 -10.91 4.80 -11.05
C THR A 43 -11.97 3.69 -11.14
N ASN A 44 -11.81 2.61 -10.39
CA ASN A 44 -12.78 1.50 -10.37
C ASN A 44 -13.88 1.67 -9.30
N GLY A 45 -13.95 2.83 -8.62
CA GLY A 45 -14.97 3.10 -7.61
C GLY A 45 -14.83 2.27 -6.33
N LEU A 46 -13.67 1.65 -6.10
CA LEU A 46 -13.36 0.84 -4.91
C LEU A 46 -12.92 1.70 -3.72
N ALA A 47 -12.50 2.95 -3.97
CA ALA A 47 -12.18 3.93 -2.94
C ALA A 47 -12.63 5.32 -3.38
N GLN A 48 -12.98 6.18 -2.41
CA GLN A 48 -13.22 7.58 -2.71
C GLN A 48 -11.88 8.32 -2.90
N PRO A 49 -11.80 9.30 -3.82
CA PRO A 49 -10.65 10.18 -3.91
C PRO A 49 -10.45 10.91 -2.58
N GLY A 50 -9.19 11.07 -2.16
CA GLY A 50 -8.89 11.65 -0.85
C GLY A 50 -7.67 10.99 -0.21
N LYS A 51 -7.82 10.54 1.04
CA LYS A 51 -6.76 9.91 1.81
C LYS A 51 -6.94 8.39 1.85
N ILE A 52 -6.07 7.67 1.17
CA ILE A 52 -6.05 6.19 1.15
C ILE A 52 -4.86 5.71 1.99
N ARG A 53 -5.09 4.73 2.87
CA ARG A 53 -4.04 4.07 3.65
C ARG A 53 -3.82 2.65 3.12
N ILE A 54 -2.59 2.38 2.72
CA ILE A 54 -2.17 1.09 2.19
C ILE A 54 -1.22 0.47 3.22
N GLU A 55 -1.53 -0.75 3.67
CA GLU A 55 -0.70 -1.56 4.55
C GLU A 55 0.04 -2.62 3.72
N GLN A 56 1.34 -2.76 3.98
CA GLN A 56 2.23 -3.73 3.32
C GLN A 56 3.11 -4.41 4.36
N GLY A 57 3.65 -5.59 4.01
CA GLY A 57 4.62 -6.29 4.86
C GLY A 57 4.06 -6.92 6.14
N THR A 58 2.74 -6.85 6.39
CA THR A 58 2.10 -7.42 7.60
C THR A 58 2.35 -8.92 7.74
N ALA A 59 2.18 -9.68 6.66
CA ALA A 59 2.47 -11.12 6.64
C ALA A 59 3.96 -11.47 6.89
N MET A 60 4.87 -10.49 6.80
CA MET A 60 6.30 -10.64 7.08
C MET A 60 6.70 -10.09 8.45
N GLY A 61 5.74 -9.66 9.27
CA GLY A 61 6.00 -8.99 10.55
C GLY A 61 6.64 -7.60 10.41
N ARG A 62 6.59 -6.99 9.21
CA ARG A 62 7.16 -5.68 8.91
C ARG A 62 6.09 -4.73 8.37
N THR A 63 5.01 -4.58 9.13
CA THR A 63 3.88 -3.72 8.75
C THR A 63 4.36 -2.30 8.49
N SER A 64 4.20 -1.88 7.24
CA SER A 64 4.46 -0.53 6.78
C SER A 64 3.16 0.08 6.30
N VAL A 65 2.95 1.36 6.65
CA VAL A 65 1.74 2.09 6.29
C VAL A 65 2.10 3.23 5.36
N ILE A 66 1.53 3.22 4.16
CA ILE A 66 1.73 4.22 3.12
C ILE A 66 0.44 5.04 2.99
N GLN A 67 0.57 6.35 3.01
CA GLN A 67 -0.57 7.26 2.83
C GLN A 67 -0.51 7.90 1.45
N VAL A 68 -1.61 7.78 0.70
CA VAL A 68 -1.78 8.45 -0.60
C VAL A 68 -2.83 9.54 -0.46
N HIS A 69 -2.52 10.75 -0.95
CA HIS A 69 -3.39 11.93 -0.83
C HIS A 69 -3.71 12.57 -2.18
N GLY A 70 -4.99 12.84 -2.43
CA GLY A 70 -5.48 13.86 -3.38
C GLY A 70 -5.76 13.38 -4.82
N ASN A 71 -6.14 14.33 -5.69
CA ASN A 71 -6.34 14.13 -7.13
C ASN A 71 -5.02 14.06 -7.92
N SER A 72 -3.89 14.35 -7.26
CA SER A 72 -2.54 14.08 -7.74
C SER A 72 -1.85 13.16 -6.74
N VAL A 73 -1.18 12.12 -7.22
CA VAL A 73 -0.63 11.06 -6.37
C VAL A 73 0.52 11.59 -5.51
N LYS A 74 0.26 11.76 -4.21
CA LYS A 74 1.30 12.07 -3.20
C LYS A 74 1.46 10.91 -2.23
N VAL A 75 2.68 10.38 -2.12
CA VAL A 75 3.01 9.23 -1.28
C VAL A 75 3.77 9.68 -0.03
N HIS A 76 3.29 9.27 1.14
CA HIS A 76 3.90 9.58 2.43
C HIS A 76 4.17 8.31 3.24
N GLY A 77 5.28 8.31 3.98
CA GLY A 77 5.68 7.24 4.89
C GLY A 77 6.55 7.79 6.03
N ARG A 78 6.67 7.03 7.13
CA ARG A 78 7.60 7.33 8.22
C ARG A 78 8.77 6.36 8.15
N GLY A 79 9.99 6.88 8.32
CA GLY A 79 11.21 6.08 8.43
C GLY A 79 11.80 6.15 9.83
N VAL A 80 12.47 5.07 10.25
CA VAL A 80 13.29 5.00 11.47
C VAL A 80 14.65 4.46 11.08
N VAL A 81 15.71 5.11 11.57
CA VAL A 81 17.07 4.61 11.43
C VAL A 81 17.25 3.44 12.39
N VAL A 82 17.49 2.24 11.87
CA VAL A 82 17.65 1.01 12.67
C VAL A 82 19.11 0.58 12.82
N ALA A 83 19.99 1.03 11.93
CA ALA A 83 21.42 0.75 11.98
C ALA A 83 22.18 1.86 11.23
N SER A 84 23.40 2.13 11.68
CA SER A 84 24.35 3.02 10.99
C SER A 84 25.73 2.38 11.03
N GLY A 85 26.47 2.46 9.94
CA GLY A 85 27.82 1.88 9.84
C GLY A 85 28.59 2.46 8.67
N LYS A 86 29.84 2.02 8.51
CA LYS A 86 30.72 2.44 7.42
C LYS A 86 30.92 1.26 6.47
N LEU A 87 30.54 1.44 5.21
CA LEU A 87 30.84 0.46 4.16
C LEU A 87 32.29 0.69 3.71
N THR A 88 33.08 -0.37 3.70
CA THR A 88 34.47 -0.35 3.20
C THR A 88 34.52 -1.31 2.01
N LEU A 89 35.13 -0.85 0.91
CA LEU A 89 35.25 -1.59 -0.35
C LEU A 89 36.56 -2.40 -0.36
#